data_AF-A0A154QJR9-F1
#
_entry.id   AF-A0A154QJR9-F1
#
_cell.length_a   1.000
_cell.length_b   1.000
_cell.length_c   1.000
_cell.angle_alpha   90.00
_cell.angle_beta   90.00
_cell.angle_gamma   90.00
#
_symmetry.space_group_name_H-M   'P 1'
#
loop_
_entity.id
_entity.type
_entity.pdbx_description
1 polymer ?
#
loop_
_entity_poly.entity_id
_entity_poly.type
_entity_poly.pdbx_seq_one_letter_code
_entity_poly.pdbx_strand_id
1 'polypeptide(L)'
;MKARTCAWAARCIAVIGLLGLNACAMVGVSRVNTNDYVSQQRADVIVAGRPSDRTVQSLNVVALTLDSCQRDFAACTDTVAHSAGLTDEQRLSTLAEMWLGRALKAERSQSGATMDDTTLDAFLQSARYAYAYLFYTARAPTERTFELRQVQVTWFYNLAVQRVMSRFFLELPHLDPHWTQTTLAGWSVLRSQSDMRLPGGTRVPAELIPAANLRFEGLRNIYRRDGFGSNFVAVAPAEAAAAEVPWREPDYVPITGALEFEGSTLDAMLATRQVRLLVRDPYHDDTVTVGGRVVPLGANFTAPYGVWLARSGFASQSIRSLLGREGGIRTPRVLLMQPYDPDRLTVVMLHGLASSPEAWINVANEVMGDEELRHNYQVWEVYYPTNLPVAVNLANIRKALDATLQHYDPTGQARASNNMVLIGHSMGGVIARLLVSSSDDRLWGVIPVRANLSARKQQRLHQRLAPYLQFTPMPQVTRAVFLAAPHRGTPYAQHRLARWVGNLIRLPVAVLKEMAEIGNLLESDDSDGTRPLYMPNSIDNLSDASPFIVAAANLPISPLVHYHTIVGVYKSKGTLQDSNDGVVPYKSAHLDGADSELAIPSWHSVQETPAAIVELRRILRLQLEALKQTK
;
A
#
# COMPACT_ATOMS: atom_id res chain seq x y z
N MET A 1 -1.52 98.46 5.84
CA MET A 1 -1.26 97.07 6.31
C MET A 1 -2.31 96.02 5.91
N LYS A 2 -3.55 96.36 5.52
CA LYS A 2 -4.60 95.34 5.23
C LYS A 2 -4.59 94.71 3.82
N ALA A 3 -3.96 95.33 2.81
CA ALA A 3 -3.99 94.80 1.44
C ALA A 3 -2.90 93.73 1.14
N ARG A 4 -1.78 93.74 1.86
CA ARG A 4 -0.67 92.78 1.65
C ARG A 4 -0.93 91.41 2.28
N THR A 5 -1.74 91.33 3.33
CA THR A 5 -2.09 90.08 4.02
C THR A 5 -3.12 89.24 3.26
N CYS A 6 -4.09 89.87 2.58
CA CYS A 6 -5.06 89.16 1.74
C CYS A 6 -4.42 88.48 0.52
N ALA A 7 -3.45 89.15 -0.14
CA ALA A 7 -2.74 88.57 -1.28
C ALA A 7 -1.82 87.41 -0.88
N TRP A 8 -1.30 87.42 0.35
CA TRP A 8 -0.47 86.33 0.88
C TRP A 8 -1.31 85.13 1.29
N ALA A 9 -2.45 85.35 1.96
CA ALA A 9 -3.42 84.30 2.28
C ALA A 9 -3.99 83.62 1.03
N ALA A 10 -4.34 84.39 -0.02
CA ALA A 10 -4.81 83.83 -1.29
C ALA A 10 -3.72 83.02 -2.02
N ARG A 11 -2.45 83.44 -1.94
CA ARG A 11 -1.32 82.66 -2.49
C ARG A 11 -1.04 81.40 -1.69
N CYS A 12 -1.16 81.43 -0.36
CA CYS A 12 -1.03 80.24 0.48
C CYS A 12 -2.17 79.24 0.24
N ILE A 13 -3.42 79.71 0.06
CA ILE A 13 -4.55 78.85 -0.26
C ILE A 13 -4.41 78.26 -1.68
N ALA A 14 -3.92 79.03 -2.66
CA ALA A 14 -3.63 78.52 -3.99
C ALA A 14 -2.49 77.48 -3.98
N VAL A 15 -1.44 77.68 -3.18
CA VAL A 15 -0.33 76.72 -3.04
C VAL A 15 -0.79 75.46 -2.29
N ILE A 16 -1.66 75.56 -1.28
CA ILE A 16 -2.26 74.41 -0.59
C ILE A 16 -3.25 73.68 -1.52
N GLY A 17 -4.01 74.41 -2.35
CA GLY A 17 -4.87 73.82 -3.39
C GLY A 17 -4.08 73.10 -4.49
N LEU A 18 -2.90 73.63 -4.86
CA LEU A 18 -1.96 72.99 -5.79
C LEU A 18 -1.21 71.80 -5.18
N LEU A 19 -0.99 71.78 -3.85
CA LEU A 19 -0.46 70.62 -3.11
C LEU A 19 -1.53 69.53 -2.85
N GLY A 20 -2.81 69.87 -2.96
CA GLY A 20 -3.95 68.93 -2.96
C GLY A 20 -4.17 68.23 -4.31
N LEU A 21 -3.52 68.70 -5.38
CA LEU A 21 -3.42 68.01 -6.66
C LEU A 21 -2.30 66.96 -6.65
N ASN A 22 -2.12 66.27 -5.52
CA ASN A 22 -1.40 65.01 -5.55
C ASN A 22 -2.18 64.09 -6.47
N ALA A 23 -1.56 63.78 -7.61
CA ALA A 23 -2.07 62.91 -8.63
C ALA A 23 -2.82 61.74 -8.00
N CYS A 24 -4.06 61.51 -8.44
CA CYS A 24 -4.70 60.21 -8.30
C CYS A 24 -3.79 59.21 -9.00
N ALA A 25 -2.81 58.67 -8.28
CA ALA A 25 -2.07 57.52 -8.75
C ALA A 25 -3.11 56.40 -8.82
N MET A 26 -3.61 56.14 -10.03
CA MET A 26 -4.63 55.13 -10.33
C MET A 26 -4.16 53.71 -9.90
N VAL A 27 -2.86 53.56 -9.63
CA VAL A 27 -2.23 52.31 -9.17
C VAL A 27 -1.37 52.61 -7.93
N GLY A 28 -1.75 52.05 -6.78
CA GLY A 28 -0.92 51.98 -5.58
C GLY A 28 -0.10 50.69 -5.54
N VAL A 29 1.17 50.77 -5.14
CA VAL A 29 2.04 49.60 -5.00
C VAL A 29 2.31 49.34 -3.53
N SER A 30 1.95 48.16 -3.04
CA SER A 30 2.29 47.68 -1.70
C SER A 30 3.20 46.46 -1.78
N ARG A 31 4.11 46.30 -0.82
CA ARG A 31 4.94 45.09 -0.72
C ARG A 31 4.15 44.03 0.05
N VAL A 32 3.94 42.89 -0.59
CA VAL A 32 3.38 41.68 0.04
C VAL A 32 4.55 40.84 0.56
N ASN A 33 4.41 40.20 1.73
CA ASN A 33 5.45 39.31 2.22
C ASN A 33 5.49 37.99 1.41
N THR A 34 6.60 37.25 1.49
CA THR A 34 6.81 36.05 0.68
C THR A 34 5.77 34.95 0.96
N ASN A 35 5.35 34.77 2.21
CA ASN A 35 4.38 33.74 2.58
C ASN A 35 3.00 34.04 2.01
N ASP A 36 2.56 35.29 2.07
CA ASP A 36 1.30 35.76 1.54
C ASP A 36 1.28 35.65 0.02
N TYR A 37 2.38 36.00 -0.66
CA TYR A 37 2.54 35.81 -2.10
C TYR A 37 2.39 34.33 -2.51
N VAL A 38 3.11 33.42 -1.83
CA VAL A 38 3.00 31.97 -2.11
C VAL A 38 1.61 31.44 -1.83
N SER A 39 0.98 31.90 -0.74
CA SER A 39 -0.38 31.49 -0.36
C SER A 39 -1.41 31.99 -1.36
N GLN A 40 -1.27 33.22 -1.85
CA GLN A 40 -2.13 33.80 -2.89
C GLN A 40 -1.99 33.03 -4.21
N GLN A 41 -0.78 32.68 -4.63
CA GLN A 41 -0.58 31.90 -5.86
C GLN A 41 -1.23 30.51 -5.82
N ARG A 42 -1.28 29.89 -4.63
CA ARG A 42 -1.88 28.58 -4.42
C ARG A 42 -3.36 28.64 -4.02
N ALA A 43 -3.91 29.85 -3.84
CA ALA A 43 -5.30 30.02 -3.45
C ALA A 43 -6.23 29.72 -4.63
N ASP A 44 -7.19 28.84 -4.39
CA ASP A 44 -8.28 28.50 -5.28
C ASP A 44 -9.49 28.02 -4.46
N VAL A 45 -10.56 27.62 -5.16
CA VAL A 45 -11.79 27.16 -4.51
C VAL A 45 -11.61 25.93 -3.61
N ILE A 46 -10.57 25.11 -3.84
CA ILE A 46 -10.26 23.92 -3.03
C ILE A 46 -9.54 24.35 -1.75
N VAL A 47 -8.46 25.12 -1.89
CA VAL A 47 -7.54 25.45 -0.78
C VAL A 47 -8.07 26.58 0.08
N ALA A 48 -8.57 27.65 -0.54
CA ALA A 48 -8.95 28.89 0.15
C ALA A 48 -10.47 29.10 0.22
N GLY A 49 -11.27 28.24 -0.42
CA GLY A 49 -12.73 28.41 -0.48
C GLY A 49 -13.21 29.64 -1.24
N ARG A 50 -12.32 30.27 -2.03
CA ARG A 50 -12.60 31.42 -2.90
C ARG A 50 -11.91 31.22 -4.25
N PRO A 51 -12.43 31.79 -5.35
CA PRO A 51 -11.78 31.69 -6.64
C PRO A 51 -10.36 32.27 -6.64
N SER A 52 -9.48 31.66 -7.42
CA SER A 52 -8.10 32.09 -7.64
C SER A 52 -8.04 33.48 -8.26
N ASP A 53 -6.91 34.17 -8.04
CA ASP A 53 -6.69 35.50 -8.61
C ASP A 53 -6.73 35.48 -10.15
N ARG A 54 -6.32 34.37 -10.78
CA ARG A 54 -6.42 34.17 -12.23
C ARG A 54 -7.88 34.12 -12.70
N THR A 55 -8.76 33.46 -11.96
CA THR A 55 -10.19 33.45 -12.26
C THR A 55 -10.80 34.84 -12.07
N VAL A 56 -10.45 35.55 -11.00
CA VAL A 56 -10.90 36.94 -10.78
C VAL A 56 -10.44 37.86 -11.92
N GLN A 57 -9.20 37.71 -12.40
CA GLN A 57 -8.69 38.46 -13.54
C GLN A 57 -9.50 38.16 -14.83
N SER A 58 -9.79 36.90 -15.13
CA SER A 58 -10.64 36.54 -16.28
C SER A 58 -12.03 37.16 -16.18
N LEU A 59 -12.64 37.18 -14.99
CA LEU A 59 -13.95 37.82 -14.79
C LEU A 59 -13.89 39.34 -15.03
N ASN A 60 -12.84 40.01 -14.54
CA ASN A 60 -12.66 41.44 -14.74
C ASN A 60 -12.50 41.80 -16.22
N VAL A 61 -11.81 40.97 -17.02
CA VAL A 61 -11.65 41.18 -18.48
C VAL A 61 -13.00 41.22 -19.21
N VAL A 62 -14.00 40.49 -18.71
CA VAL A 62 -15.35 40.44 -19.28
C VAL A 62 -16.37 41.28 -18.50
N ALA A 63 -15.88 42.25 -17.72
CA ALA A 63 -16.69 43.16 -16.90
C ALA A 63 -17.62 42.47 -15.89
N LEU A 64 -17.22 41.32 -15.36
CA LEU A 64 -17.93 40.58 -14.31
C LEU A 64 -17.18 40.70 -12.97
N THR A 65 -17.94 40.60 -11.88
CA THR A 65 -17.39 40.49 -10.52
C THR A 65 -17.84 39.19 -9.86
N LEU A 66 -17.15 38.79 -8.79
CA LEU A 66 -17.57 37.62 -8.01
C LEU A 66 -19.01 37.77 -7.49
N ASP A 67 -19.38 38.97 -7.03
CA ASP A 67 -20.71 39.24 -6.49
C ASP A 67 -21.80 39.22 -7.57
N SER A 68 -21.52 39.68 -8.79
CA SER A 68 -22.47 39.54 -9.90
C SER A 68 -22.65 38.07 -10.27
N CYS A 69 -21.57 37.29 -10.30
CA CYS A 69 -21.61 35.86 -10.62
C CYS A 69 -22.28 35.00 -9.54
N GLN A 70 -22.24 35.42 -8.28
CA GLN A 70 -22.98 34.75 -7.21
C GLN A 70 -24.49 34.99 -7.31
N ARG A 71 -24.91 36.19 -7.76
CA ARG A 71 -26.33 36.54 -7.92
C ARG A 71 -26.95 35.86 -9.13
N ASP A 72 -26.25 35.84 -10.25
CA ASP A 72 -26.70 35.17 -11.48
C ASP A 72 -25.57 34.33 -12.09
N PHE A 73 -25.49 33.09 -11.65
CA PHE A 73 -24.45 32.15 -12.07
C PHE A 73 -24.61 31.72 -13.53
N ALA A 74 -25.85 31.57 -14.01
CA ALA A 74 -26.12 31.15 -15.38
C ALA A 74 -25.68 32.24 -16.36
N ALA A 75 -26.11 33.48 -16.15
CA ALA A 75 -25.69 34.59 -17.01
C ALA A 75 -24.17 34.83 -16.95
N CYS A 76 -23.57 34.71 -15.76
CA CYS A 76 -22.13 34.88 -15.61
C CYS A 76 -21.33 33.79 -16.36
N THR A 77 -21.68 32.51 -16.21
CA THR A 77 -20.98 31.44 -16.92
C THR A 77 -21.19 31.50 -18.44
N ASP A 78 -22.39 31.90 -18.89
CA ASP A 78 -22.68 32.14 -20.31
C ASP A 78 -21.82 33.27 -20.90
N THR A 79 -21.71 34.38 -20.16
CA THR A 79 -20.86 35.51 -20.57
C THR A 79 -19.39 35.08 -20.68
N VAL A 80 -18.86 34.35 -19.68
CA VAL A 80 -17.48 33.83 -19.74
C VAL A 80 -17.31 32.88 -20.93
N ALA A 81 -18.29 32.00 -21.17
CA ALA A 81 -18.27 30.99 -22.23
C ALA A 81 -18.26 31.59 -23.65
N HIS A 82 -18.81 32.79 -23.86
CA HIS A 82 -18.91 33.39 -25.21
C HIS A 82 -18.13 34.70 -25.42
N SER A 83 -17.54 35.29 -24.38
CA SER A 83 -16.81 36.56 -24.50
C SER A 83 -15.52 36.46 -25.31
N ALA A 84 -15.37 37.27 -26.37
CA ALA A 84 -14.18 37.30 -27.23
C ALA A 84 -12.88 37.76 -26.51
N GLY A 85 -12.99 38.39 -25.34
CA GLY A 85 -11.83 38.92 -24.59
C GLY A 85 -10.97 37.87 -23.88
N LEU A 86 -11.39 36.60 -23.85
CA LEU A 86 -10.69 35.51 -23.17
C LEU A 86 -10.12 34.50 -24.16
N THR A 87 -8.86 34.11 -23.93
CA THR A 87 -8.29 32.91 -24.56
C THR A 87 -9.04 31.65 -24.10
N ASP A 88 -9.00 30.58 -24.88
CA ASP A 88 -9.63 29.30 -24.50
C ASP A 88 -9.13 28.78 -23.15
N GLU A 89 -7.83 28.92 -22.89
CA GLU A 89 -7.24 28.49 -21.62
C GLU A 89 -7.76 29.30 -20.42
N GLN A 90 -7.89 30.62 -20.55
CA GLN A 90 -8.50 31.47 -19.52
C GLN A 90 -9.97 31.08 -19.31
N ARG A 91 -10.73 31.01 -20.41
CA ARG A 91 -12.16 30.65 -20.42
C ARG A 91 -12.42 29.32 -19.73
N LEU A 92 -11.78 28.25 -20.20
CA LEU A 92 -12.03 26.88 -19.74
C LEU A 92 -11.57 26.68 -18.29
N SER A 93 -10.40 27.22 -17.92
CA SER A 93 -9.94 27.10 -16.54
C SER A 93 -10.79 27.90 -15.56
N THR A 94 -11.28 29.08 -15.96
CA THR A 94 -12.21 29.88 -15.15
C THR A 94 -13.56 29.18 -14.97
N LEU A 95 -14.14 28.64 -16.05
CA LEU A 95 -15.39 27.89 -15.96
C LEU A 95 -15.25 26.64 -15.09
N ALA A 96 -14.16 25.88 -15.23
CA ALA A 96 -13.88 24.72 -14.38
C ALA A 96 -13.88 25.10 -12.89
N GLU A 97 -13.15 26.16 -12.52
CA GLU A 97 -13.07 26.61 -11.14
C GLU A 97 -14.40 27.15 -10.59
N MET A 98 -15.15 27.89 -11.40
CA MET A 98 -16.45 28.44 -11.01
C MET A 98 -17.49 27.35 -10.74
N TRP A 99 -17.59 26.36 -11.64
CA TRP A 99 -18.47 25.21 -11.48
C TRP A 99 -18.08 24.38 -10.26
N LEU A 100 -16.77 24.17 -10.03
CA LEU A 100 -16.29 23.50 -8.83
C LEU A 100 -16.66 24.26 -7.55
N GLY A 101 -16.45 25.58 -7.54
CA GLY A 101 -16.80 26.43 -6.39
C GLY A 101 -18.29 26.38 -6.07
N ARG A 102 -19.16 26.37 -7.10
CA ARG A 102 -20.61 26.17 -6.94
C ARG A 102 -20.92 24.81 -6.33
N ALA A 103 -20.33 23.74 -6.85
CA ALA A 103 -20.55 22.38 -6.38
C ALA A 103 -20.11 22.21 -4.91
N LEU A 104 -18.92 22.70 -4.55
CA LEU A 104 -18.40 22.65 -3.18
C LEU A 104 -19.25 23.46 -2.20
N LYS A 105 -19.77 24.62 -2.61
CA LYS A 105 -20.67 25.43 -1.78
C LYS A 105 -22.00 24.71 -1.53
N ALA A 106 -22.56 24.07 -2.56
CA ALA A 106 -23.79 23.28 -2.43
C ALA A 106 -23.58 22.06 -1.52
N GLU A 107 -22.51 21.28 -1.72
CA GLU A 107 -22.15 20.12 -0.89
C GLU A 107 -22.02 20.50 0.59
N ARG A 108 -21.34 21.62 0.91
CA ARG A 108 -21.21 22.10 2.30
C ARG A 108 -22.55 22.48 2.94
N SER A 109 -23.49 23.01 2.16
CA SER A 109 -24.81 23.39 2.66
C SER A 109 -25.72 22.18 2.95
N GLN A 110 -25.41 21.03 2.36
CA GLN A 110 -26.18 19.78 2.48
C GLN A 110 -25.45 18.71 3.32
N SER A 111 -24.58 19.14 4.24
CA SER A 111 -23.69 18.25 5.01
C SER A 111 -24.46 17.07 5.64
N GLY A 112 -24.12 15.85 5.21
CA GLY A 112 -24.71 14.59 5.71
C GLY A 112 -25.83 14.00 4.84
N ALA A 113 -26.31 14.72 3.82
CA ALA A 113 -27.24 14.19 2.82
C ALA A 113 -26.49 13.60 1.61
N THR A 114 -27.13 12.66 0.90
CA THR A 114 -26.68 12.21 -0.42
C THR A 114 -26.68 13.39 -1.38
N MET A 115 -25.59 13.55 -2.14
CA MET A 115 -25.45 14.63 -3.13
C MET A 115 -26.59 14.59 -4.16
N ASP A 116 -27.26 15.74 -4.31
CA ASP A 116 -28.35 15.92 -5.26
C ASP A 116 -27.87 16.06 -6.71
N ASP A 117 -28.81 15.91 -7.66
CA ASP A 117 -28.53 15.97 -9.09
C ASP A 117 -27.96 17.32 -9.54
N THR A 118 -28.35 18.42 -8.88
CA THR A 118 -27.86 19.76 -9.25
C THR A 118 -26.39 19.96 -8.88
N THR A 119 -25.97 19.40 -7.74
CA THR A 119 -24.60 19.42 -7.26
C THR A 119 -23.75 18.45 -8.09
N LEU A 120 -24.30 17.29 -8.43
CA LEU A 120 -23.64 16.32 -9.32
C LEU A 120 -23.40 16.90 -10.72
N ASP A 121 -24.40 17.56 -11.32
CA ASP A 121 -24.24 18.27 -12.60
C ASP A 121 -23.13 19.32 -12.50
N ALA A 122 -23.07 20.10 -11.41
CA ALA A 122 -22.02 21.09 -11.23
C ALA A 122 -20.61 20.48 -11.16
N PHE A 123 -20.43 19.32 -10.50
CA PHE A 123 -19.16 18.58 -10.55
C PHE A 123 -18.85 18.05 -11.96
N LEU A 124 -19.84 17.50 -12.67
CA LEU A 124 -19.66 17.02 -14.05
C LEU A 124 -19.27 18.17 -15.00
N GLN A 125 -19.89 19.35 -14.86
CA GLN A 125 -19.52 20.55 -15.60
C GLN A 125 -18.08 20.98 -15.30
N SER A 126 -17.70 21.03 -14.02
CA SER A 126 -16.32 21.31 -13.61
C SER A 126 -15.33 20.35 -14.26
N ALA A 127 -15.58 19.05 -14.18
CA ALA A 127 -14.75 18.03 -14.81
C ALA A 127 -14.68 18.20 -16.33
N ARG A 128 -15.80 18.51 -16.99
CA ARG A 128 -15.86 18.73 -18.45
C ARG A 128 -15.01 19.92 -18.89
N TYR A 129 -15.15 21.08 -18.24
CA TYR A 129 -14.34 22.26 -18.57
C TYR A 129 -12.85 22.06 -18.25
N ALA A 130 -12.53 21.38 -17.15
CA ALA A 130 -11.14 21.06 -16.81
C ALA A 130 -10.53 20.08 -17.83
N TYR A 131 -11.29 19.07 -18.26
CA TYR A 131 -10.89 18.16 -19.32
C TYR A 131 -10.65 18.88 -20.66
N ALA A 132 -11.56 19.79 -21.03
CA ALA A 132 -11.40 20.62 -22.23
C ALA A 132 -10.12 21.47 -22.16
N TYR A 133 -9.84 22.10 -21.02
CA TYR A 133 -8.60 22.85 -20.80
C TYR A 133 -7.36 21.97 -21.01
N LEU A 134 -7.38 20.73 -20.49
CA LEU A 134 -6.26 19.80 -20.56
C LEU A 134 -6.04 19.28 -21.99
N PHE A 135 -7.11 18.94 -22.72
CA PHE A 135 -6.98 18.15 -23.96
C PHE A 135 -7.38 18.86 -25.26
N TYR A 136 -8.15 19.95 -25.20
CA TYR A 136 -8.74 20.61 -26.39
C TYR A 136 -8.20 22.02 -26.64
N THR A 137 -7.27 22.50 -25.82
CA THR A 137 -6.58 23.77 -26.05
C THR A 137 -5.42 23.58 -27.03
N ALA A 138 -5.00 24.68 -27.67
CA ALA A 138 -3.95 24.69 -28.68
C ALA A 138 -2.64 24.07 -28.16
N ARG A 139 -2.31 24.30 -26.89
CA ARG A 139 -1.12 23.76 -26.23
C ARG A 139 -1.42 22.43 -25.55
N ALA A 140 -0.56 21.44 -25.75
CA ALA A 140 -0.64 20.17 -25.06
C ALA A 140 -0.31 20.32 -23.56
N PRO A 141 -0.74 19.39 -22.69
CA PRO A 141 -0.36 19.39 -21.28
C PRO A 141 1.15 19.43 -21.06
N THR A 142 1.92 18.75 -21.92
CA THR A 142 3.38 18.70 -21.87
C THR A 142 4.05 20.06 -22.07
N GLU A 143 3.41 20.96 -22.83
CA GLU A 143 3.88 22.33 -23.06
C GLU A 143 3.61 23.27 -21.87
N ARG A 144 2.76 22.84 -20.93
CA ARG A 144 2.32 23.59 -19.74
C ARG A 144 2.74 22.93 -18.43
N THR A 145 3.66 21.97 -18.47
CA THR A 145 4.05 21.12 -17.32
C THR A 145 4.45 21.92 -16.07
N PHE A 146 5.10 23.07 -16.24
CA PHE A 146 5.54 23.92 -15.13
C PHE A 146 4.55 25.03 -14.75
N GLU A 147 3.42 25.14 -15.44
CA GLU A 147 2.42 26.16 -15.14
C GLU A 147 1.58 25.74 -13.93
N LEU A 148 1.62 26.52 -12.86
CA LEU A 148 0.80 26.30 -11.66
C LEU A 148 -0.71 26.21 -11.99
N ARG A 149 -1.16 26.91 -13.04
CA ARG A 149 -2.55 26.86 -13.46
C ARG A 149 -2.95 25.48 -13.98
N GLN A 150 -2.05 24.78 -14.68
CA GLN A 150 -2.32 23.42 -15.10
C GLN A 150 -2.47 22.50 -13.87
N VAL A 151 -1.60 22.64 -12.87
CA VAL A 151 -1.70 21.88 -11.61
C VAL A 151 -3.05 22.11 -10.93
N GLN A 152 -3.49 23.36 -10.82
CA GLN A 152 -4.80 23.71 -10.27
C GLN A 152 -5.95 23.08 -11.06
N VAL A 153 -5.94 23.17 -12.40
CA VAL A 153 -7.00 22.61 -13.24
C VAL A 153 -7.02 21.08 -13.16
N THR A 154 -5.86 20.42 -13.07
CA THR A 154 -5.79 18.99 -12.81
C THR A 154 -6.38 18.64 -11.45
N TRP A 155 -6.17 19.44 -10.40
CA TRP A 155 -6.83 19.24 -9.11
C TRP A 155 -8.34 19.48 -9.17
N PHE A 156 -8.80 20.47 -9.93
CA PHE A 156 -10.24 20.71 -10.15
C PHE A 156 -10.89 19.49 -10.80
N TYR A 157 -10.25 18.97 -11.85
CA TYR A 157 -10.68 17.75 -12.52
C TYR A 157 -10.68 16.56 -11.54
N ASN A 158 -9.55 16.25 -10.89
CA ASN A 158 -9.42 15.08 -10.03
C ASN A 158 -10.42 15.12 -8.85
N LEU A 159 -10.66 16.27 -8.23
CA LEU A 159 -11.66 16.40 -7.16
C LEU A 159 -13.09 16.22 -7.68
N ALA A 160 -13.41 16.79 -8.85
CA ALA A 160 -14.70 16.58 -9.48
C ALA A 160 -14.93 15.11 -9.84
N VAL A 161 -13.94 14.43 -10.42
CA VAL A 161 -13.97 12.98 -10.67
C VAL A 161 -14.19 12.22 -9.37
N GLN A 162 -13.48 12.58 -8.29
CA GLN A 162 -13.64 11.94 -6.99
C GLN A 162 -15.11 11.94 -6.54
N ARG A 163 -15.75 13.11 -6.63
CA ARG A 163 -17.14 13.34 -6.21
C ARG A 163 -18.15 12.63 -7.10
N VAL A 164 -17.99 12.76 -8.43
CA VAL A 164 -18.86 12.10 -9.42
C VAL A 164 -18.82 10.59 -9.25
N MET A 165 -17.63 10.00 -9.15
CA MET A 165 -17.50 8.55 -9.05
C MET A 165 -17.99 8.01 -7.70
N SER A 166 -17.76 8.72 -6.59
CA SER A 166 -18.35 8.34 -5.30
C SER A 166 -19.88 8.38 -5.34
N ARG A 167 -20.48 9.39 -6.00
CA ARG A 167 -21.93 9.48 -6.15
C ARG A 167 -22.48 8.39 -7.07
N PHE A 168 -21.80 8.10 -8.17
CA PHE A 168 -22.16 7.04 -9.11
C PHE A 168 -22.04 5.65 -8.49
N PHE A 169 -21.04 5.41 -7.65
CA PHE A 169 -20.86 4.15 -6.94
C PHE A 169 -22.10 3.78 -6.10
N LEU A 170 -22.78 4.76 -5.50
CA LEU A 170 -24.02 4.53 -4.76
C LEU A 170 -25.20 4.11 -5.65
N GLU A 171 -25.15 4.42 -6.95
CA GLU A 171 -26.18 4.02 -7.92
C GLU A 171 -25.94 2.62 -8.48
N LEU A 172 -24.70 2.11 -8.47
CA LEU A 172 -24.34 0.82 -9.08
C LEU A 172 -25.23 -0.36 -8.64
N PRO A 173 -25.60 -0.51 -7.35
CA PRO A 173 -26.47 -1.61 -6.92
C PRO A 173 -27.90 -1.54 -7.48
N HIS A 174 -28.32 -0.39 -8.00
CA HIS A 174 -29.65 -0.17 -8.60
C HIS A 174 -29.67 -0.37 -10.11
N LEU A 175 -28.50 -0.53 -10.74
CA LEU A 175 -28.38 -0.76 -12.18
C LEU A 175 -28.47 -2.26 -12.51
N ASP A 176 -28.87 -2.57 -13.74
CA ASP A 176 -28.76 -3.92 -14.28
C ASP A 176 -27.30 -4.40 -14.27
N PRO A 177 -26.96 -5.64 -13.86
CA PRO A 177 -25.58 -6.13 -13.85
C PRO A 177 -24.83 -6.01 -15.19
N HIS A 178 -25.56 -6.06 -16.31
CA HIS A 178 -25.07 -5.94 -17.68
C HIS A 178 -25.28 -4.54 -18.27
N TRP A 179 -25.52 -3.53 -17.42
CA TRP A 179 -25.66 -2.15 -17.88
C TRP A 179 -24.44 -1.74 -18.73
N THR A 180 -24.72 -1.09 -19.85
CA THR A 180 -23.72 -0.45 -20.73
C THR A 180 -23.81 1.08 -20.64
N GLN A 181 -24.99 1.58 -20.33
CA GLN A 181 -25.32 2.99 -20.23
C GLN A 181 -26.41 3.21 -19.17
N THR A 182 -26.35 4.32 -18.46
CA THR A 182 -27.42 4.80 -17.57
C THR A 182 -27.52 6.32 -17.63
N THR A 183 -28.56 6.90 -17.03
CA THR A 183 -28.73 8.35 -16.93
C THR A 183 -28.68 8.79 -15.47
N LEU A 184 -27.86 9.79 -15.17
CA LEU A 184 -27.73 10.37 -13.83
C LEU A 184 -27.55 11.89 -13.93
N ALA A 185 -28.37 12.67 -13.20
CA ALA A 185 -28.38 14.14 -13.27
C ALA A 185 -28.49 14.72 -14.69
N GLY A 186 -29.23 14.05 -15.59
CA GLY A 186 -29.35 14.46 -17.00
C GLY A 186 -28.13 14.17 -17.87
N TRP A 187 -27.13 13.43 -17.35
CA TRP A 187 -25.99 12.93 -18.10
C TRP A 187 -26.16 11.46 -18.44
N SER A 188 -25.78 11.09 -19.66
CA SER A 188 -25.65 9.69 -20.07
C SER A 188 -24.27 9.18 -19.65
N VAL A 189 -24.25 8.27 -18.68
CA VAL A 189 -23.04 7.65 -18.15
C VAL A 189 -22.79 6.32 -18.87
N LEU A 190 -21.65 6.20 -19.54
CA LEU A 190 -21.21 5.01 -20.26
C LEU A 190 -20.25 4.19 -19.39
N ARG A 191 -20.47 2.87 -19.37
CA ARG A 191 -19.56 1.91 -18.71
C ARG A 191 -18.32 1.69 -19.57
N SER A 192 -17.12 1.92 -19.03
CA SER A 192 -15.89 1.38 -19.64
C SER A 192 -15.65 -0.07 -19.21
N GLN A 193 -14.84 -0.78 -19.99
CA GLN A 193 -14.13 -1.95 -19.48
C GLN A 193 -13.22 -1.50 -18.32
N SER A 194 -13.45 -2.10 -17.16
CA SER A 194 -12.62 -1.94 -15.97
C SER A 194 -11.60 -3.07 -15.95
N ASP A 195 -10.33 -2.70 -15.77
CA ASP A 195 -9.21 -3.63 -15.63
C ASP A 195 -9.01 -4.07 -14.17
N MET A 196 -9.85 -3.55 -13.27
CA MET A 196 -9.83 -3.92 -11.86
C MET A 196 -10.12 -5.41 -11.66
N ARG A 197 -9.24 -6.07 -10.91
CA ARG A 197 -9.39 -7.45 -10.46
C ARG A 197 -9.59 -7.46 -8.96
N LEU A 198 -10.77 -7.89 -8.52
CA LEU A 198 -11.03 -8.21 -7.11
C LEU A 198 -11.09 -9.73 -6.93
N PRO A 199 -10.94 -10.22 -5.69
CA PRO A 199 -11.14 -11.62 -5.34
C PRO A 199 -12.41 -12.21 -5.96
N GLY A 200 -12.34 -13.47 -6.38
CA GLY A 200 -13.46 -14.20 -6.98
C GLY A 200 -13.88 -13.70 -8.36
N GLY A 201 -13.06 -12.89 -9.05
CA GLY A 201 -13.34 -12.37 -10.39
C GLY A 201 -14.39 -11.25 -10.42
N THR A 202 -14.73 -10.69 -9.25
CA THR A 202 -15.71 -9.61 -9.14
C THR A 202 -15.14 -8.31 -9.69
N ARG A 203 -15.97 -7.52 -10.38
CA ARG A 203 -15.59 -6.23 -10.97
C ARG A 203 -16.29 -5.03 -10.35
N VAL A 204 -17.12 -5.26 -9.34
CA VAL A 204 -17.84 -4.22 -8.60
C VAL A 204 -17.44 -4.32 -7.13
N PRO A 205 -16.80 -3.28 -6.55
CA PRO A 205 -16.43 -3.32 -5.15
C PRO A 205 -17.65 -3.18 -4.24
N ALA A 206 -17.56 -3.68 -3.02
CA ALA A 206 -18.58 -3.44 -1.98
C ALA A 206 -18.46 -2.05 -1.35
N GLU A 207 -17.27 -1.46 -1.39
CA GLU A 207 -17.03 -0.09 -0.95
C GLU A 207 -15.97 0.59 -1.83
N LEU A 208 -16.16 1.88 -2.07
CA LEU A 208 -15.21 2.72 -2.81
C LEU A 208 -14.75 3.89 -1.94
N ILE A 209 -13.50 3.85 -1.48
CA ILE A 209 -12.97 4.83 -0.51
C ILE A 209 -12.05 5.82 -1.24
N PRO A 210 -12.34 7.13 -1.23
CA PRO A 210 -11.44 8.12 -1.80
C PRO A 210 -10.09 8.19 -1.07
N ALA A 211 -8.99 7.92 -1.77
CA ALA A 211 -7.67 7.81 -1.15
C ALA A 211 -7.10 9.16 -0.68
N ALA A 212 -7.58 10.29 -1.25
CA ALA A 212 -7.16 11.63 -0.85
C ALA A 212 -7.59 12.00 0.59
N ASN A 213 -8.70 11.39 1.05
CA ASN A 213 -9.29 11.64 2.36
C ASN A 213 -8.62 10.81 3.47
N LEU A 214 -7.74 9.87 3.12
CA LEU A 214 -7.09 9.00 4.08
C LEU A 214 -5.87 9.67 4.71
N ARG A 215 -5.73 9.46 6.02
CA ARG A 215 -4.56 9.79 6.82
C ARG A 215 -4.18 8.53 7.58
N PHE A 216 -2.89 8.22 7.61
CA PHE A 216 -2.39 6.99 8.22
C PHE A 216 -1.49 7.35 9.38
N GLU A 217 -1.73 6.71 10.53
CA GLU A 217 -0.83 6.71 11.68
C GLU A 217 -0.12 5.35 11.72
N GLY A 218 1.18 5.34 12.02
CA GLY A 218 1.98 4.11 12.10
C GLY A 218 2.68 3.66 10.79
N LEU A 219 2.31 4.22 9.64
CA LEU A 219 3.06 4.07 8.39
C LEU A 219 4.14 5.15 8.29
N ARG A 220 5.40 4.76 8.05
CA ARG A 220 6.53 5.72 7.95
C ARG A 220 6.43 6.63 6.73
N ASN A 221 5.99 6.10 5.60
CA ASN A 221 5.97 6.80 4.30
C ASN A 221 4.64 6.57 3.57
N ILE A 222 4.26 7.53 2.74
CA ILE A 222 3.07 7.46 1.88
C ILE A 222 3.54 7.58 0.42
N TYR A 223 3.24 6.57 -0.38
CA TYR A 223 3.65 6.50 -1.78
C TYR A 223 2.49 6.81 -2.70
N ARG A 224 2.67 7.88 -3.49
CA ARG A 224 1.71 8.39 -4.47
C ARG A 224 2.43 8.72 -5.76
N ARG A 225 1.71 8.59 -6.87
CA ARG A 225 2.11 9.12 -8.17
C ARG A 225 1.14 10.23 -8.53
N ASP A 226 1.65 11.42 -8.76
CA ASP A 226 0.86 12.53 -9.29
C ASP A 226 0.47 12.23 -10.73
N GLY A 227 -0.77 12.54 -11.10
CA GLY A 227 -1.26 12.24 -12.44
C GLY A 227 -2.74 12.54 -12.62
N PHE A 228 -3.22 12.14 -13.79
CA PHE A 228 -4.60 12.30 -14.22
C PHE A 228 -5.50 11.26 -13.55
N GLY A 229 -6.67 11.70 -13.07
CA GLY A 229 -7.65 10.86 -12.40
C GLY A 229 -7.62 10.94 -10.86
N SER A 230 -8.68 10.46 -10.24
CA SER A 230 -8.83 10.38 -8.79
C SER A 230 -8.48 8.99 -8.27
N ASN A 231 -7.74 8.94 -7.17
CA ASN A 231 -7.29 7.69 -6.56
C ASN A 231 -8.31 7.19 -5.53
N PHE A 232 -8.62 5.89 -5.56
CA PHE A 232 -9.51 5.23 -4.61
C PHE A 232 -8.91 3.91 -4.12
N VAL A 233 -9.45 3.42 -3.00
CA VAL A 233 -9.34 2.03 -2.56
C VAL A 233 -10.67 1.36 -2.89
N ALA A 234 -10.62 0.33 -3.73
CA ALA A 234 -11.75 -0.55 -3.98
C ALA A 234 -11.70 -1.71 -2.98
N VAL A 235 -12.79 -1.90 -2.25
CA VAL A 235 -12.92 -2.97 -1.24
C VAL A 235 -13.73 -4.12 -1.81
N ALA A 236 -13.18 -5.32 -1.76
CA ALA A 236 -13.84 -6.54 -2.18
C ALA A 236 -15.10 -6.78 -1.32
N PRO A 237 -16.18 -7.33 -1.91
CA PRO A 237 -17.27 -7.87 -1.12
C PRO A 237 -16.77 -8.94 -0.16
N ALA A 238 -17.39 -9.02 1.03
CA ALA A 238 -17.08 -10.08 1.96
C ALA A 238 -17.33 -11.43 1.27
N GLU A 239 -16.28 -12.26 1.13
CA GLU A 239 -16.43 -13.59 0.56
C GLU A 239 -17.42 -14.41 1.41
N ALA A 240 -18.36 -15.09 0.74
CA ALA A 240 -19.11 -16.15 1.37
C ALA A 240 -18.13 -17.27 1.73
N ALA A 241 -17.71 -17.33 3.00
CA ALA A 241 -16.81 -18.31 3.60
C ALA A 241 -16.11 -19.22 2.57
N ALA A 242 -15.17 -18.65 1.81
CA ALA A 242 -14.47 -19.39 0.78
C ALA A 242 -13.86 -20.65 1.41
N ALA A 243 -13.82 -21.75 0.63
CA ALA A 243 -13.14 -22.98 1.02
C ALA A 243 -11.81 -22.65 1.70
N GLU A 244 -11.42 -23.41 2.73
CA GLU A 244 -10.16 -23.19 3.48
C GLU A 244 -8.91 -23.40 2.59
N VAL A 245 -8.69 -22.49 1.63
CA VAL A 245 -7.52 -22.46 0.77
C VAL A 245 -6.37 -21.76 1.51
N PRO A 246 -5.11 -22.18 1.26
CA PRO A 246 -3.95 -21.64 1.96
C PRO A 246 -3.52 -20.24 1.48
N TRP A 247 -4.22 -19.60 0.55
CA TRP A 247 -3.95 -18.22 0.11
C TRP A 247 -5.13 -17.28 0.33
N ARG A 248 -4.85 -15.98 0.29
CA ARG A 248 -5.85 -14.90 0.28
C ARG A 248 -5.40 -13.82 -0.71
N GLU A 249 -6.28 -13.50 -1.65
CA GLU A 249 -6.14 -12.36 -2.54
C GLU A 249 -6.38 -11.05 -1.76
N PRO A 250 -5.88 -9.90 -2.25
CA PRO A 250 -6.09 -8.64 -1.57
C PRO A 250 -7.56 -8.21 -1.64
N ASP A 251 -8.18 -8.05 -0.47
CA ASP A 251 -9.52 -7.48 -0.35
C ASP A 251 -9.55 -5.96 -0.60
N TYR A 252 -8.39 -5.32 -0.70
CA TYR A 252 -8.25 -3.88 -0.85
C TYR A 252 -7.26 -3.61 -1.97
N VAL A 253 -7.73 -3.06 -3.09
CA VAL A 253 -6.90 -2.78 -4.26
C VAL A 253 -6.92 -1.29 -4.60
N PRO A 254 -5.80 -0.70 -5.05
CA PRO A 254 -5.80 0.67 -5.52
C PRO A 254 -6.46 0.72 -6.89
N ILE A 255 -7.29 1.74 -7.11
CA ILE A 255 -7.79 2.04 -8.46
C ILE A 255 -7.69 3.54 -8.72
N THR A 256 -7.52 3.86 -9.99
CA THR A 256 -7.58 5.24 -10.47
C THR A 256 -8.79 5.39 -11.37
N GLY A 257 -9.68 6.29 -10.97
CA GLY A 257 -10.89 6.63 -11.69
C GLY A 257 -10.70 7.89 -12.52
N ALA A 258 -11.27 7.92 -13.73
CA ALA A 258 -11.29 9.10 -14.60
C ALA A 258 -12.61 9.23 -15.37
N LEU A 259 -12.90 10.44 -15.83
CA LEU A 259 -14.04 10.77 -16.68
C LEU A 259 -13.57 11.21 -18.07
N GLU A 260 -14.02 10.51 -19.10
CA GLU A 260 -13.81 10.88 -20.49
C GLU A 260 -15.09 11.48 -21.09
N PHE A 261 -14.95 12.58 -21.83
CA PHE A 261 -16.06 13.28 -22.48
C PHE A 261 -15.89 13.19 -23.99
N GLU A 262 -16.93 12.76 -24.69
CA GLU A 262 -16.89 12.54 -26.14
C GLU A 262 -17.00 13.85 -26.94
N GLY A 263 -16.24 13.94 -28.03
CA GLY A 263 -16.28 15.04 -28.99
C GLY A 263 -15.03 15.05 -29.86
N SER A 264 -15.14 15.37 -31.15
CA SER A 264 -13.97 15.51 -32.04
C SER A 264 -13.42 16.94 -32.08
N THR A 265 -14.21 17.91 -31.60
CA THR A 265 -13.86 19.33 -31.51
C THR A 265 -14.17 19.85 -30.11
N LEU A 266 -13.62 21.01 -29.74
CA LEU A 266 -13.91 21.67 -28.47
C LEU A 266 -15.42 21.91 -28.31
N ASP A 267 -16.08 22.45 -29.33
CA ASP A 267 -17.53 22.74 -29.28
C ASP A 267 -18.38 21.48 -29.13
N ALA A 268 -18.06 20.42 -29.88
CA ALA A 268 -18.76 19.14 -29.76
C ALA A 268 -18.60 18.54 -28.35
N MET A 269 -17.38 18.61 -27.80
CA MET A 269 -17.08 18.15 -26.45
C MET A 269 -17.79 18.99 -25.39
N LEU A 270 -17.83 20.32 -25.53
CA LEU A 270 -18.56 21.22 -24.63
C LEU A 270 -20.08 21.17 -24.80
N ALA A 271 -20.60 20.58 -25.87
CA ALA A 271 -22.03 20.31 -26.05
C ALA A 271 -22.45 18.95 -25.47
N THR A 272 -21.53 18.00 -25.28
CA THR A 272 -21.86 16.64 -24.88
C THR A 272 -22.47 16.56 -23.48
N ARG A 273 -23.44 15.65 -23.35
CA ARG A 273 -23.97 15.15 -22.07
C ARG A 273 -23.63 13.67 -21.85
N GLN A 274 -22.71 13.13 -22.65
CA GLN A 274 -22.20 11.78 -22.48
C GLN A 274 -20.87 11.80 -21.74
N VAL A 275 -20.74 10.94 -20.74
CA VAL A 275 -19.51 10.78 -19.96
C VAL A 275 -19.19 9.30 -19.82
N ARG A 276 -17.94 8.93 -20.07
CA ARG A 276 -17.44 7.56 -19.92
C ARG A 276 -16.59 7.46 -18.66
N LEU A 277 -16.91 6.49 -17.81
CA LEU A 277 -16.16 6.21 -16.59
C LEU A 277 -14.99 5.27 -16.90
N LEU A 278 -13.77 5.69 -16.64
CA LEU A 278 -12.57 4.85 -16.72
C LEU A 278 -12.16 4.39 -15.31
N VAL A 279 -11.80 3.13 -15.17
CA VAL A 279 -11.27 2.54 -13.93
C VAL A 279 -10.04 1.71 -14.28
N ARG A 280 -8.87 2.12 -13.77
CA ARG A 280 -7.56 1.52 -14.07
C ARG A 280 -6.88 1.00 -12.81
N ASP A 281 -6.12 -0.07 -12.96
CA ASP A 281 -5.22 -0.58 -11.92
C ASP A 281 -3.84 0.11 -12.05
N PRO A 282 -3.46 0.98 -11.10
CA PRO A 282 -2.21 1.72 -11.20
C PRO A 282 -0.96 0.86 -10.97
N TYR A 283 -1.10 -0.41 -10.55
CA TYR A 283 0.03 -1.35 -10.54
C TYR A 283 0.41 -1.81 -11.95
N HIS A 284 -0.55 -1.90 -12.86
CA HIS A 284 -0.33 -2.34 -14.24
C HIS A 284 -0.11 -1.14 -15.17
N ASP A 285 -0.91 -0.08 -15.00
CA ASP A 285 -0.88 1.08 -15.88
C ASP A 285 -0.17 2.27 -15.21
N ASP A 286 0.88 2.77 -15.87
CA ASP A 286 1.57 4.00 -15.48
C ASP A 286 0.97 5.26 -16.12
N THR A 287 0.26 5.06 -17.22
CA THR A 287 -0.27 6.08 -18.11
C THR A 287 -1.67 5.71 -18.58
N VAL A 288 -2.39 6.69 -19.11
CA VAL A 288 -3.69 6.48 -19.75
C VAL A 288 -3.81 7.35 -21.00
N THR A 289 -4.42 6.81 -22.04
CA THR A 289 -4.71 7.54 -23.27
C THR A 289 -6.09 8.19 -23.16
N VAL A 290 -6.12 9.52 -23.20
CA VAL A 290 -7.32 10.35 -23.04
C VAL A 290 -7.25 11.50 -24.03
N GLY A 291 -8.33 11.73 -24.80
CA GLY A 291 -8.35 12.81 -25.80
C GLY A 291 -7.23 12.69 -26.85
N GLY A 292 -6.83 11.46 -27.20
CA GLY A 292 -5.73 11.18 -28.14
C GLY A 292 -4.33 11.46 -27.58
N ARG A 293 -4.18 11.75 -26.29
CA ARG A 293 -2.90 12.04 -25.63
C ARG A 293 -2.62 11.02 -24.52
N VAL A 294 -1.37 10.62 -24.39
CA VAL A 294 -0.91 9.77 -23.27
C VAL A 294 -0.52 10.66 -22.11
N VAL A 295 -1.11 10.45 -20.94
CA VAL A 295 -0.81 11.21 -19.72
C VAL A 295 -0.50 10.28 -18.54
N PRO A 296 0.33 10.71 -17.56
CA PRO A 296 0.58 9.93 -16.36
C PRO A 296 -0.71 9.66 -15.59
N LEU A 297 -0.92 8.41 -15.17
CA LEU A 297 -2.07 7.99 -14.37
C LEU A 297 -1.78 8.27 -12.89
N GLY A 298 -2.69 8.94 -12.19
CA GLY A 298 -2.57 9.14 -10.74
C GLY A 298 -2.55 7.80 -9.99
N ALA A 299 -1.90 7.73 -8.83
CA ALA A 299 -1.96 6.53 -7.98
C ALA A 299 -1.73 6.81 -6.50
N ASN A 300 -2.25 5.96 -5.63
CA ASN A 300 -1.89 5.90 -4.21
C ASN A 300 -1.67 4.44 -3.80
N PHE A 301 -0.40 4.03 -3.74
CA PHE A 301 0.00 2.65 -3.49
C PHE A 301 -0.07 2.27 -2.01
N THR A 302 0.04 3.24 -1.11
CA THR A 302 -0.04 3.02 0.34
C THR A 302 -1.48 2.87 0.82
N ALA A 303 -2.44 3.53 0.17
CA ALA A 303 -3.80 3.61 0.70
C ALA A 303 -4.52 2.28 0.90
N PRO A 304 -4.51 1.33 -0.06
CA PRO A 304 -5.17 0.03 0.13
C PRO A 304 -4.59 -0.75 1.30
N TYR A 305 -3.25 -0.78 1.40
CA TYR A 305 -2.55 -1.46 2.49
C TYR A 305 -2.88 -0.84 3.85
N GLY A 306 -2.91 0.49 3.95
CA GLY A 306 -3.29 1.18 5.19
C GLY A 306 -4.72 0.90 5.63
N VAL A 307 -5.69 0.85 4.69
CA VAL A 307 -7.08 0.49 5.01
C VAL A 307 -7.19 -0.97 5.44
N TRP A 308 -6.50 -1.88 4.75
CA TRP A 308 -6.45 -3.30 5.10
C TRP A 308 -5.94 -3.51 6.52
N LEU A 309 -4.82 -2.88 6.90
CA LEU A 309 -4.27 -2.97 8.25
C LEU A 309 -5.25 -2.45 9.32
N ALA A 310 -5.86 -1.29 9.08
CA ALA A 310 -6.81 -0.68 10.01
C ALA A 310 -8.06 -1.54 10.24
N ARG A 311 -8.48 -2.34 9.24
CA ARG A 311 -9.70 -3.16 9.30
C ARG A 311 -9.47 -4.63 9.65
N SER A 312 -8.27 -5.16 9.41
CA SER A 312 -7.96 -6.57 9.65
C SER A 312 -7.89 -6.93 11.14
N GLY A 313 -7.63 -5.95 12.01
CA GLY A 313 -7.60 -6.14 13.46
C GLY A 313 -6.50 -7.11 13.91
N PHE A 314 -5.41 -7.26 13.15
CA PHE A 314 -4.32 -8.19 13.43
C PHE A 314 -3.73 -7.98 14.82
N ALA A 315 -3.59 -6.75 15.31
CA ALA A 315 -3.18 -6.50 16.70
C ALA A 315 -4.08 -7.19 17.74
N SER A 316 -5.39 -7.29 17.49
CA SER A 316 -6.33 -8.00 18.38
C SER A 316 -6.36 -9.51 18.12
N GLN A 317 -6.14 -9.94 16.86
CA GLN A 317 -6.18 -11.34 16.44
C GLN A 317 -4.87 -12.08 16.75
N SER A 318 -3.72 -11.40 16.66
CA SER A 318 -2.42 -11.92 17.06
C SER A 318 -2.47 -12.31 18.54
N ILE A 319 -2.94 -11.43 19.41
CA ILE A 319 -3.18 -11.72 20.84
C ILE A 319 -4.12 -12.93 21.02
N ARG A 320 -5.19 -13.06 20.22
CA ARG A 320 -6.12 -14.20 20.29
C ARG A 320 -5.52 -15.52 19.81
N SER A 321 -4.74 -15.50 18.72
CA SER A 321 -4.00 -16.65 18.19
C SER A 321 -2.93 -17.12 19.17
N LEU A 322 -2.20 -16.19 19.80
CA LEU A 322 -1.20 -16.47 20.84
C LEU A 322 -1.82 -17.10 22.10
N LEU A 323 -3.05 -16.73 22.45
CA LEU A 323 -3.77 -17.29 23.60
C LEU A 323 -4.59 -18.55 23.28
N GLY A 324 -4.59 -19.02 22.02
CA GLY A 324 -5.36 -20.19 21.58
C GLY A 324 -6.89 -20.04 21.75
N ARG A 325 -7.42 -18.81 21.67
CA ARG A 325 -8.86 -18.50 21.80
C ARG A 325 -9.58 -18.61 20.46
N GLU A 326 -10.92 -18.72 20.48
CA GLU A 326 -11.75 -18.72 19.26
C GLU A 326 -11.44 -17.48 18.39
N GLY A 327 -11.20 -17.71 17.09
CA GLY A 327 -10.84 -16.67 16.11
C GLY A 327 -9.34 -16.55 15.77
N GLY A 328 -8.44 -17.34 16.38
CA GLY A 328 -7.03 -17.40 15.98
C GLY A 328 -6.75 -18.27 14.74
N ILE A 329 -5.73 -17.94 13.94
CA ILE A 329 -5.31 -18.72 12.77
C ILE A 329 -4.82 -20.13 13.19
N ARG A 330 -5.29 -21.17 12.50
CA ARG A 330 -4.96 -22.59 12.80
C ARG A 330 -3.94 -23.19 11.85
N THR A 331 -3.94 -22.74 10.60
CA THR A 331 -3.06 -23.21 9.53
C THR A 331 -2.50 -22.00 8.78
N PRO A 332 -1.27 -22.06 8.25
CA PRO A 332 -0.67 -20.94 7.55
C PRO A 332 -1.53 -20.43 6.39
N ARG A 333 -1.43 -19.13 6.13
CA ARG A 333 -2.05 -18.46 4.98
C ARG A 333 -1.02 -17.57 4.30
N VAL A 334 -0.94 -17.66 2.97
CA VAL A 334 -0.17 -16.77 2.11
C VAL A 334 -1.07 -15.61 1.73
N LEU A 335 -0.77 -14.42 2.25
CA LEU A 335 -1.53 -13.21 2.00
C LEU A 335 -0.85 -12.47 0.84
N LEU A 336 -1.57 -12.30 -0.26
CA LEU A 336 -1.09 -11.56 -1.42
C LEU A 336 -1.38 -10.08 -1.20
N MET A 337 -0.35 -9.23 -1.19
CA MET A 337 -0.52 -7.79 -0.95
C MET A 337 -0.98 -7.02 -2.19
N GLN A 338 -0.90 -7.66 -3.34
CA GLN A 338 -1.27 -7.17 -4.67
C GLN A 338 -1.96 -8.31 -5.43
N PRO A 339 -2.85 -8.03 -6.40
CA PRO A 339 -3.36 -9.07 -7.29
C PRO A 339 -2.20 -9.82 -7.93
N TYR A 340 -2.31 -11.14 -8.06
CA TYR A 340 -1.25 -11.97 -8.61
C TYR A 340 -0.89 -11.53 -10.04
N ASP A 341 0.40 -11.31 -10.27
CA ASP A 341 0.98 -10.94 -11.56
C ASP A 341 2.05 -11.97 -11.95
N PRO A 342 1.87 -12.76 -13.03
CA PRO A 342 2.83 -13.79 -13.43
C PRO A 342 4.18 -13.20 -13.88
N ASP A 343 4.22 -11.92 -14.24
CA ASP A 343 5.39 -11.24 -14.79
C ASP A 343 6.22 -10.52 -13.71
N ARG A 344 5.80 -10.53 -12.44
CA ARG A 344 6.56 -9.99 -11.30
C ARG A 344 7.15 -11.09 -10.43
N LEU A 345 8.41 -10.93 -10.04
CA LEU A 345 9.06 -11.81 -9.07
C LEU A 345 8.33 -11.77 -7.72
N THR A 346 8.39 -12.86 -6.96
CA THR A 346 7.72 -12.92 -5.65
C THR A 346 8.71 -12.71 -4.51
N VAL A 347 8.39 -11.78 -3.60
CA VAL A 347 9.06 -11.65 -2.29
C VAL A 347 8.14 -12.21 -1.22
N VAL A 348 8.61 -13.20 -0.47
CA VAL A 348 7.85 -13.84 0.61
C VAL A 348 8.42 -13.39 1.96
N MET A 349 7.57 -12.83 2.81
CA MET A 349 7.93 -12.32 4.13
C MET A 349 7.39 -13.24 5.25
N LEU A 350 8.28 -13.67 6.15
CA LEU A 350 7.95 -14.56 7.27
C LEU A 350 8.20 -13.85 8.60
N HIS A 351 7.12 -13.51 9.32
CA HIS A 351 7.21 -12.82 10.62
C HIS A 351 7.80 -13.71 11.72
N GLY A 352 8.23 -13.10 12.83
CA GLY A 352 8.77 -13.77 14.00
C GLY A 352 7.72 -14.37 14.94
N LEU A 353 8.20 -14.89 16.07
CA LEU A 353 7.38 -15.41 17.16
C LEU A 353 6.52 -14.30 17.80
N ALA A 354 5.33 -14.62 18.32
CA ALA A 354 4.43 -13.63 18.93
C ALA A 354 4.05 -12.42 18.05
N SER A 355 4.23 -12.55 16.74
CA SER A 355 4.00 -11.50 15.75
C SER A 355 2.87 -11.87 14.80
N SER A 356 2.49 -10.90 13.98
CA SER A 356 1.60 -11.02 12.83
C SER A 356 2.30 -10.46 11.57
N PRO A 357 1.66 -10.52 10.40
CA PRO A 357 2.14 -9.82 9.22
C PRO A 357 2.35 -8.31 9.40
N GLU A 358 1.75 -7.68 10.43
CA GLU A 358 1.97 -6.27 10.78
C GLU A 358 3.45 -5.92 11.04
N ALA A 359 4.29 -6.89 11.40
CA ALA A 359 5.73 -6.66 11.56
C ALA A 359 6.43 -6.23 10.26
N TRP A 360 5.80 -6.46 9.10
CA TRP A 360 6.32 -6.10 7.79
C TRP A 360 5.76 -4.81 7.22
N ILE A 361 4.87 -4.09 7.94
CA ILE A 361 4.15 -2.90 7.46
C ILE A 361 5.06 -1.93 6.71
N ASN A 362 6.17 -1.53 7.33
CA ASN A 362 7.06 -0.56 6.73
C ASN A 362 7.84 -1.16 5.55
N VAL A 363 8.29 -2.41 5.65
CA VAL A 363 9.06 -3.07 4.58
C VAL A 363 8.18 -3.30 3.35
N ALA A 364 7.00 -3.88 3.52
CA ALA A 364 6.05 -4.15 2.43
C ALA A 364 5.62 -2.84 1.74
N ASN A 365 5.29 -1.80 2.52
CA ASN A 365 4.94 -0.49 1.96
C ASN A 365 6.10 0.18 1.21
N GLU A 366 7.36 -0.01 1.66
CA GLU A 366 8.54 0.50 0.96
C GLU A 366 8.81 -0.25 -0.35
N VAL A 367 8.62 -1.56 -0.37
CA VAL A 367 8.79 -2.37 -1.60
C VAL A 367 7.68 -2.05 -2.62
N MET A 368 6.42 -2.01 -2.18
CA MET A 368 5.29 -1.62 -3.05
C MET A 368 5.32 -0.13 -3.42
N GLY A 369 5.96 0.70 -2.61
CA GLY A 369 6.07 2.14 -2.81
C GLY A 369 7.19 2.59 -3.74
N ASP A 370 8.30 1.87 -3.73
CA ASP A 370 9.45 2.08 -4.61
C ASP A 370 9.08 1.73 -6.06
N GLU A 371 9.32 2.65 -6.98
CA GLU A 371 8.91 2.49 -8.37
C GLU A 371 9.57 1.29 -9.06
N GLU A 372 10.89 1.15 -8.96
CA GLU A 372 11.61 0.04 -9.61
C GLU A 372 11.18 -1.31 -9.01
N LEU A 373 11.07 -1.38 -7.68
CA LEU A 373 10.68 -2.61 -7.00
C LEU A 373 9.22 -2.97 -7.28
N ARG A 374 8.28 -2.02 -7.19
CA ARG A 374 6.85 -2.27 -7.48
C ARG A 374 6.61 -2.82 -8.88
N HIS A 375 7.36 -2.35 -9.88
CA HIS A 375 7.23 -2.85 -11.25
C HIS A 375 7.77 -4.28 -11.43
N ASN A 376 8.67 -4.73 -10.55
CA ASN A 376 9.37 -6.00 -10.73
C ASN A 376 9.02 -7.07 -9.70
N TYR A 377 8.48 -6.66 -8.55
CA TYR A 377 8.15 -7.52 -7.42
C TYR A 377 6.68 -7.42 -7.04
N GLN A 378 6.15 -8.53 -6.57
CA GLN A 378 4.93 -8.63 -5.78
C GLN A 378 5.25 -9.16 -4.39
N VAL A 379 4.54 -8.67 -3.38
CA VAL A 379 4.79 -9.01 -1.97
C VAL A 379 3.76 -10.02 -1.46
N TRP A 380 4.26 -11.12 -0.89
CA TRP A 380 3.47 -12.12 -0.16
C TRP A 380 3.89 -12.13 1.31
N GLU A 381 2.92 -12.07 2.21
CA GLU A 381 3.15 -12.18 3.65
C GLU A 381 2.58 -13.51 4.17
N VAL A 382 3.38 -14.31 4.87
CA VAL A 382 2.90 -15.57 5.45
C VAL A 382 2.40 -15.32 6.87
N TYR A 383 1.10 -15.51 7.09
CA TYR A 383 0.51 -15.50 8.43
C TYR A 383 0.39 -16.93 8.96
N TYR A 384 1.02 -17.21 10.10
CA TYR A 384 1.06 -18.56 10.65
C TYR A 384 1.03 -18.59 12.19
N PRO A 385 0.55 -19.69 12.80
CA PRO A 385 0.50 -19.82 14.26
C PRO A 385 1.91 -19.97 14.86
N THR A 386 2.37 -18.92 15.53
CA THR A 386 3.74 -18.88 16.08
C THR A 386 3.93 -19.78 17.30
N ASN A 387 2.85 -20.26 17.91
CA ASN A 387 2.90 -21.15 19.07
C ASN A 387 3.29 -22.61 18.74
N LEU A 388 3.32 -23.00 17.47
CA LEU A 388 3.66 -24.36 17.03
C LEU A 388 5.19 -24.61 17.01
N PRO A 389 5.63 -25.87 17.12
CA PRO A 389 7.03 -26.23 16.91
C PRO A 389 7.55 -25.81 15.53
N VAL A 390 8.83 -25.43 15.45
CA VAL A 390 9.47 -24.93 14.21
C VAL A 390 9.34 -25.94 13.06
N ALA A 391 9.53 -27.23 13.31
CA ALA A 391 9.38 -28.28 12.31
C ALA A 391 7.95 -28.36 11.73
N VAL A 392 6.93 -28.19 12.58
CA VAL A 392 5.52 -28.19 12.18
C VAL A 392 5.20 -26.95 11.36
N ASN A 393 5.67 -25.78 11.81
CA ASN A 393 5.52 -24.54 11.04
C ASN A 393 6.23 -24.61 9.68
N LEU A 394 7.44 -25.15 9.62
CA LEU A 394 8.18 -25.37 8.37
C LEU A 394 7.36 -26.20 7.38
N ALA A 395 6.89 -27.38 7.80
CA ALA A 395 6.10 -28.28 6.95
C ALA A 395 4.81 -27.63 6.46
N ASN A 396 4.08 -26.96 7.36
CA ASN A 396 2.81 -26.32 7.04
C ASN A 396 2.97 -25.09 6.14
N ILE A 397 4.01 -24.27 6.37
CA ILE A 397 4.31 -23.09 5.55
C ILE A 397 4.74 -23.51 4.14
N ARG A 398 5.62 -24.52 4.02
CA ARG A 398 5.99 -25.08 2.72
C ARG A 398 4.75 -25.56 1.97
N LYS A 399 3.90 -26.37 2.61
CA LYS A 399 2.65 -26.86 2.00
C LYS A 399 1.75 -25.71 1.53
N ALA A 400 1.64 -24.64 2.31
CA ALA A 400 0.86 -23.48 1.93
C ALA A 400 1.45 -22.77 0.70
N LEU A 401 2.76 -22.52 0.70
CA LEU A 401 3.46 -21.89 -0.43
C LEU A 401 3.37 -22.74 -1.70
N ASP A 402 3.63 -24.05 -1.61
CA ASP A 402 3.53 -24.98 -2.75
C ASP A 402 2.11 -25.01 -3.33
N ALA A 403 1.09 -25.05 -2.47
CA ALA A 403 -0.30 -25.01 -2.91
C ALA A 403 -0.68 -23.67 -3.56
N THR A 404 -0.17 -22.55 -3.05
CA THR A 404 -0.36 -21.22 -3.65
C THR A 404 0.30 -21.13 -5.02
N LEU A 405 1.55 -21.59 -5.15
CA LEU A 405 2.27 -21.63 -6.42
C LEU A 405 1.56 -22.53 -7.43
N GLN A 406 1.15 -23.73 -7.02
CA GLN A 406 0.42 -24.67 -7.88
C GLN A 406 -0.93 -24.11 -8.36
N HIS A 407 -1.58 -23.25 -7.57
CA HIS A 407 -2.83 -22.61 -7.95
C HIS A 407 -2.63 -21.53 -9.02
N TYR A 408 -1.67 -20.62 -8.81
CA TYR A 408 -1.47 -19.47 -9.69
C TYR A 408 -0.56 -19.75 -10.90
N ASP A 409 0.33 -20.74 -10.80
CA ASP A 409 1.22 -21.17 -11.87
C ASP A 409 1.42 -22.69 -11.81
N PRO A 410 0.42 -23.47 -12.26
CA PRO A 410 0.50 -24.92 -12.28
C PRO A 410 1.62 -25.46 -13.19
N THR A 411 2.17 -24.63 -14.08
CA THR A 411 3.25 -25.01 -15.00
C THR A 411 4.64 -24.76 -14.42
N GLY A 412 4.76 -23.91 -13.41
CA GLY A 412 6.03 -23.47 -12.83
C GLY A 412 6.87 -22.57 -13.76
N GLN A 413 6.29 -22.01 -14.82
CA GLN A 413 7.02 -21.24 -15.85
C GLN A 413 6.92 -19.72 -15.65
N ALA A 414 6.01 -19.24 -14.79
CA ALA A 414 5.85 -17.83 -14.56
C ALA A 414 7.10 -17.22 -13.91
N ARG A 415 7.40 -15.96 -14.24
CA ARG A 415 8.47 -15.21 -13.56
C ARG A 415 8.21 -15.13 -12.06
N ALA A 416 6.94 -15.06 -11.66
CA ALA A 416 6.52 -15.06 -10.25
C ALA A 416 6.93 -16.29 -9.44
N SER A 417 6.97 -17.46 -10.07
CA SER A 417 7.27 -18.74 -9.42
C SER A 417 8.75 -19.10 -9.45
N ASN A 418 9.58 -18.25 -10.04
CA ASN A 418 11.00 -18.49 -10.24
C ASN A 418 11.81 -17.34 -9.67
N ASN A 419 12.99 -17.64 -9.12
CA ASN A 419 13.88 -16.64 -8.53
C ASN A 419 13.24 -15.84 -7.38
N MET A 420 12.40 -16.52 -6.58
CA MET A 420 11.73 -15.95 -5.41
C MET A 420 12.76 -15.52 -4.37
N VAL A 421 12.39 -14.48 -3.60
CA VAL A 421 13.20 -13.97 -2.47
C VAL A 421 12.47 -14.26 -1.16
N LEU A 422 13.12 -14.96 -0.22
CA LEU A 422 12.60 -15.13 1.14
C LEU A 422 13.18 -14.06 2.07
N ILE A 423 12.34 -13.43 2.89
CA ILE A 423 12.76 -12.51 3.93
C ILE A 423 12.15 -12.98 5.25
N GLY A 424 12.98 -13.35 6.22
CA GLY A 424 12.50 -13.87 7.50
C GLY A 424 13.09 -13.12 8.67
N HIS A 425 12.24 -12.73 9.63
CA HIS A 425 12.65 -12.09 10.88
C HIS A 425 12.54 -13.06 12.06
N SER A 426 13.53 -13.06 12.95
CA SER A 426 13.52 -13.86 14.18
C SER A 426 13.24 -15.34 13.88
N MET A 427 12.21 -15.94 14.49
CA MET A 427 11.76 -17.31 14.18
C MET A 427 11.43 -17.51 12.69
N GLY A 428 10.85 -16.51 12.03
CA GLY A 428 10.57 -16.53 10.60
C GLY A 428 11.85 -16.62 9.76
N GLY A 429 12.97 -16.06 10.25
CA GLY A 429 14.30 -16.21 9.63
C GLY A 429 14.86 -17.62 9.77
N VAL A 430 14.62 -18.29 10.90
CA VAL A 430 14.98 -19.71 11.08
C VAL A 430 14.19 -20.58 10.11
N ILE A 431 12.88 -20.36 10.00
CA ILE A 431 12.01 -21.09 9.06
C ILE A 431 12.42 -20.81 7.62
N ALA A 432 12.65 -19.54 7.25
CA ALA A 432 13.09 -19.14 5.91
C ALA A 432 14.40 -19.85 5.52
N ARG A 433 15.37 -19.93 6.45
CA ARG A 433 16.62 -20.68 6.22
C ARG A 433 16.33 -22.16 5.97
N LEU A 434 15.48 -22.77 6.80
CA LEU A 434 15.14 -24.19 6.64
C LEU A 434 14.40 -24.48 5.33
N LEU A 435 13.60 -23.53 4.82
CA LEU A 435 12.97 -23.66 3.50
C LEU A 435 13.99 -23.73 2.35
N VAL A 436 15.21 -23.23 2.54
CA VAL A 436 16.30 -23.28 1.56
C VAL A 436 17.43 -24.24 1.96
N SER A 437 17.23 -25.06 2.99
CA SER A 437 18.19 -26.08 3.45
C SER A 437 17.75 -27.49 3.09
N SER A 438 18.71 -28.42 3.10
CA SER A 438 18.43 -29.87 3.09
C SER A 438 18.62 -30.44 4.49
N SER A 439 17.68 -31.27 4.96
CA SER A 439 17.86 -32.01 6.21
C SER A 439 18.55 -33.36 6.01
N ASP A 440 18.50 -33.92 4.81
CA ASP A 440 18.86 -35.31 4.50
C ASP A 440 18.33 -36.25 5.59
N ASP A 441 19.20 -37.10 6.16
CA ASP A 441 18.85 -37.94 7.31
C ASP A 441 19.32 -37.37 8.66
N ARG A 442 19.88 -36.16 8.69
CA ARG A 442 20.55 -35.59 9.89
C ARG A 442 19.58 -35.33 11.04
N LEU A 443 18.31 -35.06 10.74
CA LEU A 443 17.29 -34.79 11.77
C LEU A 443 16.68 -36.05 12.39
N TRP A 444 16.85 -37.23 11.80
CA TRP A 444 16.34 -38.48 12.38
C TRP A 444 17.01 -38.84 13.69
N GLY A 445 18.28 -38.46 13.87
CA GLY A 445 19.02 -38.68 15.13
C GLY A 445 18.48 -37.90 16.33
N VAL A 446 17.56 -36.96 16.12
CA VAL A 446 16.88 -36.20 17.19
C VAL A 446 15.77 -37.04 17.83
N ILE A 447 15.23 -38.03 17.12
CA ILE A 447 14.13 -38.85 17.62
C ILE A 447 14.71 -39.97 18.49
N PRO A 448 14.34 -40.07 19.78
CA PRO A 448 14.78 -41.16 20.65
C PRO A 448 14.00 -42.43 20.31
N VAL A 449 14.32 -43.06 19.19
CA VAL A 449 13.72 -44.33 18.77
C VAL A 449 14.26 -45.43 19.69
N ARG A 450 13.38 -46.02 20.52
CA ARG A 450 13.75 -47.17 21.36
C ARG A 450 14.07 -48.38 20.47
N ALA A 451 15.08 -49.15 20.85
CA ALA A 451 15.57 -50.30 20.07
C ALA A 451 14.54 -51.43 19.83
N ASN A 452 13.46 -51.49 20.60
CA ASN A 452 12.51 -52.61 20.61
C ASN A 452 11.16 -52.31 19.92
N LEU A 453 11.12 -51.40 18.92
CA LEU A 453 9.89 -51.17 18.15
C LEU A 453 9.73 -52.20 17.02
N SER A 454 8.55 -52.80 16.88
CA SER A 454 8.26 -53.66 15.72
C SER A 454 8.44 -52.94 14.37
N ALA A 455 8.84 -53.67 13.33
CA ALA A 455 9.08 -53.10 11.99
C ALA A 455 7.88 -52.31 11.43
N ARG A 456 6.65 -52.76 11.73
CA ARG A 456 5.42 -52.05 11.35
C ARG A 456 5.26 -50.71 12.07
N LYS A 457 5.57 -50.63 13.38
CA LYS A 457 5.56 -49.37 14.14
C LYS A 457 6.64 -48.42 13.64
N GLN A 458 7.85 -48.94 13.38
CA GLN A 458 8.95 -48.15 12.81
C GLN A 458 8.58 -47.53 11.45
N GLN A 459 8.00 -48.31 10.54
CA GLN A 459 7.56 -47.80 9.23
C GLN A 459 6.48 -46.73 9.36
N ARG A 460 5.49 -46.91 10.24
CA ARG A 460 4.43 -45.91 10.49
C ARG A 460 4.99 -44.64 11.13
N LEU A 461 5.91 -44.78 12.07
CA LEU A 461 6.59 -43.65 12.71
C LEU A 461 7.41 -42.85 11.69
N HIS A 462 8.15 -43.55 10.83
CA HIS A 462 8.90 -42.93 9.73
C HIS A 462 7.95 -42.16 8.79
N GLN A 463 6.87 -42.80 8.31
CA GLN A 463 5.89 -42.16 7.43
C GLN A 463 5.26 -40.89 8.03
N ARG A 464 4.99 -40.88 9.35
CA ARG A 464 4.38 -39.74 10.03
C ARG A 464 5.37 -38.63 10.37
N LEU A 465 6.64 -38.96 10.63
CA LEU A 465 7.66 -37.97 10.97
C LEU A 465 8.40 -37.41 9.76
N ALA A 466 8.43 -38.14 8.64
CA ALA A 466 9.12 -37.72 7.43
C ALA A 466 8.76 -36.28 6.99
N PRO A 467 7.48 -35.85 6.97
CA PRO A 467 7.14 -34.47 6.59
C PRO A 467 7.77 -33.37 7.46
N TYR A 468 8.19 -33.69 8.69
CA TYR A 468 8.78 -32.74 9.64
C TYR A 468 10.30 -32.82 9.71
N LEU A 469 10.89 -33.96 9.32
CA LEU A 469 12.31 -34.24 9.48
C LEU A 469 13.06 -34.37 8.15
N GLN A 470 12.36 -34.66 7.05
CA GLN A 470 12.92 -34.80 5.71
C GLN A 470 12.37 -33.70 4.80
N PHE A 471 13.24 -32.76 4.43
CA PHE A 471 12.92 -31.69 3.51
C PHE A 471 14.15 -31.30 2.69
N THR A 472 13.91 -30.89 1.44
CA THR A 472 14.91 -30.38 0.50
C THR A 472 14.70 -28.89 0.26
N PRO A 473 15.67 -28.12 -0.22
CA PRO A 473 15.46 -26.70 -0.54
C PRO A 473 14.27 -26.45 -1.48
N MET A 474 13.53 -25.36 -1.29
CA MET A 474 12.51 -24.92 -2.24
C MET A 474 13.18 -24.50 -3.55
N PRO A 475 12.91 -25.18 -4.69
CA PRO A 475 13.62 -24.92 -5.94
C PRO A 475 13.32 -23.53 -6.54
N GLN A 476 12.19 -22.93 -6.17
CA GLN A 476 11.75 -21.63 -6.66
C GLN A 476 12.56 -20.46 -6.07
N VAL A 477 13.23 -20.68 -4.94
CA VAL A 477 13.93 -19.63 -4.19
C VAL A 477 15.39 -19.60 -4.60
N THR A 478 15.89 -18.42 -4.96
CA THR A 478 17.31 -18.20 -5.31
C THR A 478 17.99 -17.18 -4.40
N ARG A 479 17.23 -16.46 -3.58
CA ARG A 479 17.77 -15.50 -2.61
C ARG A 479 17.03 -15.51 -1.28
N ALA A 480 17.75 -15.33 -0.18
CA ALA A 480 17.16 -15.22 1.15
C ALA A 480 17.81 -14.12 1.99
N VAL A 481 17.04 -13.49 2.88
CA VAL A 481 17.54 -12.54 3.88
C VAL A 481 17.04 -12.94 5.26
N PHE A 482 17.95 -13.11 6.20
CA PHE A 482 17.65 -13.48 7.58
C PHE A 482 17.91 -12.31 8.52
N LEU A 483 16.88 -11.84 9.21
CA LEU A 483 16.94 -10.67 10.08
C LEU A 483 16.82 -11.11 11.54
N ALA A 484 17.84 -10.85 12.35
CA ALA A 484 17.84 -11.13 13.79
C ALA A 484 17.38 -12.57 14.14
N ALA A 485 17.73 -13.54 13.31
CA ALA A 485 17.20 -14.90 13.39
C ALA A 485 18.03 -15.78 14.34
N PRO A 486 17.47 -16.44 15.36
CA PRO A 486 18.24 -17.28 16.28
C PRO A 486 18.54 -18.66 15.67
N HIS A 487 19.39 -18.72 14.63
CA HIS A 487 19.69 -19.97 13.91
C HIS A 487 20.31 -21.06 14.78
N ARG A 488 21.02 -20.68 15.85
CA ARG A 488 21.62 -21.58 16.85
C ARG A 488 20.89 -21.52 18.20
N GLY A 489 19.68 -20.96 18.22
CA GLY A 489 18.86 -20.77 19.42
C GLY A 489 19.30 -19.58 20.28
N THR A 490 18.56 -19.33 21.36
CA THR A 490 18.86 -18.26 22.33
C THR A 490 19.03 -18.86 23.72
N PRO A 491 20.01 -18.38 24.54
CA PRO A 491 20.23 -18.89 25.88
C PRO A 491 18.98 -18.83 26.77
N TYR A 492 18.47 -20.00 27.15
CA TYR A 492 17.29 -20.13 28.00
C TYR A 492 17.52 -19.59 29.41
N ALA A 493 18.72 -19.81 29.96
CA ALA A 493 19.11 -19.44 31.33
C ALA A 493 19.11 -17.92 31.62
N GLN A 494 19.01 -17.05 30.60
CA GLN A 494 18.99 -15.59 30.78
C GLN A 494 17.56 -14.98 30.82
N HIS A 495 16.50 -15.82 30.73
CA HIS A 495 15.08 -15.42 30.73
C HIS A 495 14.70 -14.33 29.70
N ARG A 496 15.50 -14.04 28.66
CA ARG A 496 15.25 -12.90 27.75
C ARG A 496 14.16 -13.23 26.72
N LEU A 497 14.25 -14.38 26.07
CA LEU A 497 13.24 -14.86 25.12
C LEU A 497 11.91 -15.20 25.83
N ALA A 498 11.97 -15.85 26.99
CA ALA A 498 10.78 -16.15 27.81
C ALA A 498 10.06 -14.88 28.30
N ARG A 499 10.80 -13.81 28.66
CA ARG A 499 10.22 -12.50 29.02
C ARG A 499 9.59 -11.77 27.83
N TRP A 500 10.14 -11.95 26.63
CA TRP A 500 9.61 -11.33 25.42
C TRP A 500 8.26 -11.95 24.99
N VAL A 501 7.97 -13.20 25.37
CA VAL A 501 6.82 -13.98 24.87
C VAL A 501 5.92 -14.53 25.98
N GLY A 502 5.92 -13.88 27.16
CA GLY A 502 5.16 -14.36 28.32
C GLY A 502 3.72 -14.78 27.96
N ASN A 503 3.41 -16.07 28.17
CA ASN A 503 2.10 -16.76 28.00
C ASN A 503 1.77 -17.47 26.67
N LEU A 504 2.74 -17.87 25.85
CA LEU A 504 2.51 -18.72 24.66
C LEU A 504 2.39 -20.22 25.00
N ILE A 505 1.33 -20.62 25.71
CA ILE A 505 1.28 -21.94 26.40
C ILE A 505 0.36 -22.96 25.71
N ARG A 506 -0.55 -22.56 24.82
CA ARG A 506 -1.62 -23.46 24.34
C ARG A 506 -1.47 -23.83 22.86
N LEU A 507 -1.14 -25.08 22.58
CA LEU A 507 -1.16 -25.67 21.24
C LEU A 507 -2.61 -25.97 20.80
N PRO A 508 -2.93 -25.92 19.49
CA PRO A 508 -4.22 -26.36 18.97
C PRO A 508 -4.49 -27.85 19.23
N VAL A 509 -5.75 -28.21 19.49
CA VAL A 509 -6.16 -29.60 19.78
C VAL A 509 -5.76 -30.58 18.67
N ALA A 510 -5.82 -30.17 17.40
CA ALA A 510 -5.41 -31.01 16.28
C ALA A 510 -3.92 -31.39 16.35
N VAL A 511 -3.05 -30.42 16.65
CA VAL A 511 -1.62 -30.64 16.83
C VAL A 511 -1.36 -31.50 18.07
N LEU A 512 -2.06 -31.25 19.17
CA LEU A 512 -1.94 -32.09 20.38
C LEU A 512 -2.31 -33.56 20.11
N LYS A 513 -3.38 -33.80 19.36
CA LYS A 513 -3.79 -35.15 18.95
C LYS A 513 -2.73 -35.82 18.08
N GLU A 514 -2.24 -35.13 17.06
CA GLU A 514 -1.19 -35.63 16.17
C GLU A 514 0.08 -35.99 16.93
N MET A 515 0.50 -35.13 17.87
CA MET A 515 1.66 -35.36 18.72
C MET A 515 1.45 -36.52 19.71
N ALA A 516 0.26 -36.66 20.30
CA ALA A 516 -0.08 -37.79 21.15
C ALA A 516 -0.06 -39.12 20.37
N GLU A 517 -0.57 -39.13 19.13
CA GLU A 517 -0.52 -40.32 18.28
C GLU A 517 0.93 -40.71 17.92
N ILE A 518 1.81 -39.73 17.65
CA ILE A 518 3.25 -39.98 17.45
C ILE A 518 3.90 -40.51 18.74
N GLY A 519 3.55 -39.95 19.90
CA GLY A 519 4.01 -40.41 21.20
C GLY A 519 3.67 -41.88 21.45
N ASN A 520 2.43 -42.28 21.18
CA ASN A 520 1.97 -43.67 21.31
C ASN A 520 2.74 -44.64 20.38
N LEU A 521 3.24 -44.17 19.24
CA LEU A 521 4.07 -44.97 18.32
C LEU A 521 5.51 -45.13 18.80
N LEU A 522 6.00 -44.23 19.66
CA LEU A 522 7.32 -44.28 20.28
C LEU A 522 7.36 -45.15 21.55
N GLU A 523 6.20 -45.49 22.12
CA GLU A 523 6.09 -46.39 23.25
C GLU A 523 6.45 -47.84 22.86
N SER A 524 7.28 -48.46 23.70
CA SER A 524 7.73 -49.84 23.55
C SER A 524 6.57 -50.83 23.66
N ASP A 525 6.66 -51.96 22.96
CA ASP A 525 5.63 -53.02 23.01
C ASP A 525 5.49 -53.66 24.42
N ASP A 526 6.50 -53.51 25.29
CA ASP A 526 6.58 -54.10 26.65
C ASP A 526 6.37 -53.11 27.82
N SER A 527 6.04 -51.84 27.57
CA SER A 527 5.88 -50.88 28.68
C SER A 527 4.48 -50.87 29.26
N ASP A 528 4.35 -51.40 30.48
CA ASP A 528 3.28 -51.04 31.40
C ASP A 528 3.39 -49.55 31.75
N GLY A 529 2.24 -48.88 31.87
CA GLY A 529 2.09 -47.45 31.58
C GLY A 529 2.98 -46.47 32.37
N THR A 530 3.08 -45.27 31.78
CA THR A 530 3.47 -43.97 32.35
C THR A 530 4.93 -43.53 32.23
N ARG A 531 5.19 -42.72 31.19
CA ARG A 531 5.67 -41.33 31.33
C ARG A 531 5.28 -40.56 30.06
N PRO A 532 4.46 -39.49 30.15
CA PRO A 532 4.16 -38.68 28.97
C PRO A 532 5.47 -38.07 28.46
N LEU A 533 5.77 -38.28 27.17
CA LEU A 533 6.85 -37.56 26.49
C LEU A 533 6.57 -36.06 26.62
N TYR A 534 7.43 -35.35 27.36
CA TYR A 534 7.40 -33.89 27.44
C TYR A 534 7.75 -33.33 26.06
N MET A 535 6.75 -32.80 25.35
CA MET A 535 6.94 -32.14 24.07
C MET A 535 7.03 -30.63 24.28
N PRO A 536 8.16 -29.99 23.94
CA PRO A 536 8.39 -28.58 24.22
C PRO A 536 7.46 -27.66 23.41
N ASN A 537 7.03 -26.55 24.02
CA ASN A 537 6.26 -25.50 23.34
C ASN A 537 7.17 -24.66 22.42
N SER A 538 6.61 -23.85 21.52
CA SER A 538 7.36 -22.95 20.59
C SER A 538 8.50 -22.14 21.23
N ILE A 539 8.34 -21.68 22.48
CA ILE A 539 9.39 -20.94 23.22
C ILE A 539 10.58 -21.87 23.52
N ASP A 540 10.31 -23.08 24.02
CA ASP A 540 11.34 -24.08 24.30
C ASP A 540 12.01 -24.56 23.01
N ASN A 541 11.28 -24.50 21.88
CA ASN A 541 11.76 -24.87 20.55
C ASN A 541 12.72 -23.87 19.91
N LEU A 542 12.95 -22.69 20.48
CA LEU A 542 14.00 -21.75 20.03
C LEU A 542 15.15 -21.61 21.04
N SER A 543 15.12 -22.43 22.09
CA SER A 543 16.23 -22.57 23.02
C SER A 543 17.47 -23.13 22.31
N ASP A 544 18.65 -22.65 22.71
CA ASP A 544 19.94 -23.23 22.31
C ASP A 544 20.14 -24.67 22.84
N ALA A 545 19.30 -25.11 23.78
CA ALA A 545 19.25 -26.49 24.26
C ALA A 545 18.19 -27.37 23.56
N SER A 546 17.39 -26.82 22.63
CA SER A 546 16.38 -27.60 21.91
C SER A 546 17.04 -28.63 20.99
N PRO A 547 16.72 -29.94 21.11
CA PRO A 547 17.31 -30.97 20.26
C PRO A 547 17.13 -30.70 18.76
N PHE A 548 15.96 -30.17 18.37
CA PHE A 548 15.69 -29.82 16.97
C PHE A 548 16.56 -28.66 16.51
N ILE A 549 16.69 -27.57 17.28
CA ILE A 549 17.50 -26.40 16.88
C ILE A 549 18.97 -26.76 16.80
N VAL A 550 19.49 -27.51 17.77
CA VAL A 550 20.88 -27.96 17.78
C VAL A 550 21.18 -28.80 16.54
N ALA A 551 20.31 -29.76 16.19
CA ALA A 551 20.47 -30.57 14.99
C ALA A 551 20.29 -29.77 13.68
N ALA A 552 19.36 -28.82 13.68
CA ALA A 552 19.07 -27.98 12.52
C ALA A 552 20.12 -26.88 12.29
N ALA A 553 20.90 -26.51 13.31
CA ALA A 553 21.79 -25.33 13.30
C ALA A 553 22.80 -25.35 12.14
N ASN A 554 23.30 -26.52 11.76
CA ASN A 554 24.33 -26.67 10.72
C ASN A 554 23.81 -27.41 9.48
N LEU A 555 22.49 -27.43 9.24
CA LEU A 555 21.97 -27.94 7.98
C LEU A 555 22.47 -27.07 6.82
N PRO A 556 22.97 -27.68 5.73
CA PRO A 556 23.48 -26.93 4.60
C PRO A 556 22.35 -26.16 3.93
N ILE A 557 22.58 -24.87 3.67
CA ILE A 557 21.78 -24.08 2.73
C ILE A 557 22.15 -24.53 1.31
N SER A 558 21.17 -24.57 0.41
CA SER A 558 21.42 -24.88 -1.01
C SER A 558 22.51 -23.97 -1.59
N PRO A 559 23.51 -24.52 -2.31
CA PRO A 559 24.54 -23.71 -2.95
C PRO A 559 24.00 -22.84 -4.10
N LEU A 560 22.75 -23.08 -4.53
CA LEU A 560 22.05 -22.27 -5.53
C LEU A 560 21.38 -21.03 -4.93
N VAL A 561 21.38 -20.89 -3.60
CA VAL A 561 20.72 -19.79 -2.90
C VAL A 561 21.75 -18.81 -2.36
N HIS A 562 21.70 -17.59 -2.89
CA HIS A 562 22.41 -16.46 -2.31
C HIS A 562 21.72 -16.01 -1.03
N TYR A 563 22.44 -15.74 0.05
CA TYR A 563 21.80 -15.28 1.28
C TYR A 563 22.56 -14.19 2.02
N HIS A 564 21.80 -13.40 2.77
CA HIS A 564 22.27 -12.25 3.51
C HIS A 564 21.78 -12.28 4.95
N THR A 565 22.54 -11.72 5.87
CA THR A 565 22.13 -11.58 7.28
C THR A 565 22.06 -10.11 7.67
N ILE A 566 21.03 -9.74 8.45
CA ILE A 566 20.92 -8.43 9.08
C ILE A 566 20.77 -8.65 10.57
N VAL A 567 21.70 -8.12 11.37
CA VAL A 567 21.77 -8.38 12.81
C VAL A 567 21.58 -7.09 13.59
N GLY A 568 20.80 -7.15 14.67
CA GLY A 568 20.65 -6.03 15.60
C GLY A 568 21.79 -6.00 16.62
N VAL A 569 22.21 -4.80 17.00
CA VAL A 569 23.22 -4.56 18.04
C VAL A 569 22.64 -3.58 19.05
N TYR A 570 22.17 -4.08 20.18
CA TYR A 570 21.51 -3.25 21.19
C TYR A 570 22.41 -2.92 22.36
N LYS A 571 22.69 -1.62 22.55
CA LYS A 571 23.44 -1.08 23.69
C LYS A 571 24.75 -1.83 23.98
N SER A 572 25.40 -2.35 22.93
CA SER A 572 26.68 -3.07 23.08
C SER A 572 27.79 -2.09 23.41
N LYS A 573 28.64 -2.46 24.37
CA LYS A 573 29.89 -1.76 24.71
C LYS A 573 31.15 -2.58 24.34
N GLY A 574 30.97 -3.80 23.84
CA GLY A 574 32.02 -4.74 23.51
C GLY A 574 32.14 -5.00 22.01
N THR A 575 32.86 -6.06 21.64
CA THR A 575 33.01 -6.49 20.24
C THR A 575 31.66 -6.91 19.64
N LEU A 576 31.56 -6.95 18.30
CA LEU A 576 30.37 -7.46 17.62
C LEU A 576 30.09 -8.92 18.01
N GLN A 577 31.14 -9.72 18.19
CA GLN A 577 31.04 -11.14 18.55
C GLN A 577 30.34 -11.38 19.89
N ASP A 578 30.51 -10.46 20.84
CA ASP A 578 29.90 -10.55 22.18
C ASP A 578 28.59 -9.74 22.28
N SER A 579 28.12 -9.19 21.15
CA SER A 579 26.92 -8.38 21.09
C SER A 579 25.64 -9.22 20.95
N ASN A 580 24.50 -8.55 21.11
CA ASN A 580 23.16 -9.10 20.90
C ASN A 580 22.20 -7.96 20.58
N ASP A 581 21.04 -8.28 20.03
CA ASP A 581 20.00 -7.31 19.69
C ASP A 581 19.01 -7.04 20.83
N GLY A 582 19.26 -7.56 22.04
CA GLY A 582 18.26 -7.55 23.10
C GLY A 582 17.64 -8.91 23.44
N VAL A 583 17.62 -9.81 22.47
CA VAL A 583 17.01 -11.14 22.55
C VAL A 583 17.98 -12.19 22.03
N VAL A 584 18.46 -12.03 20.80
CA VAL A 584 19.28 -13.00 20.07
C VAL A 584 20.75 -12.58 20.12
N PRO A 585 21.66 -13.47 20.58
CA PRO A 585 23.09 -13.24 20.48
C PRO A 585 23.56 -13.17 19.03
N TYR A 586 24.54 -12.30 18.75
CA TYR A 586 25.15 -12.19 17.42
C TYR A 586 25.60 -13.55 16.87
N LYS A 587 26.29 -14.35 17.70
CA LYS A 587 26.77 -15.70 17.34
C LYS A 587 25.66 -16.68 16.91
N SER A 588 24.41 -16.42 17.31
CA SER A 588 23.27 -17.23 16.89
C SER A 588 22.63 -16.73 15.60
N ALA A 589 22.67 -15.41 15.36
CA ALA A 589 22.16 -14.79 14.14
C ALA A 589 23.14 -14.82 12.96
N HIS A 590 24.44 -14.91 13.26
CA HIS A 590 25.49 -15.01 12.27
C HIS A 590 25.47 -16.36 11.55
N LEU A 591 25.69 -16.33 10.24
CA LEU A 591 25.87 -17.50 9.38
C LEU A 591 27.09 -17.30 8.50
N ASP A 592 28.06 -18.22 8.61
CA ASP A 592 29.22 -18.26 7.74
C ASP A 592 28.80 -18.54 6.29
N GLY A 593 29.32 -17.77 5.34
CA GLY A 593 29.04 -17.93 3.91
C GLY A 593 27.91 -17.05 3.37
N ALA A 594 27.35 -16.14 4.17
CA ALA A 594 26.45 -15.11 3.67
C ALA A 594 27.19 -14.18 2.69
N ASP A 595 26.54 -13.81 1.60
CA ASP A 595 27.06 -12.86 0.61
C ASP A 595 27.28 -11.48 1.23
N SER A 596 26.44 -11.09 2.20
CA SER A 596 26.66 -9.91 3.03
C SER A 596 26.02 -10.07 4.41
N GLU A 597 26.63 -9.41 5.39
CA GLU A 597 26.09 -9.23 6.74
C GLU A 597 26.08 -7.75 7.12
N LEU A 598 24.95 -7.23 7.58
CA LEU A 598 24.81 -5.86 8.06
C LEU A 598 24.43 -5.83 9.54
N ALA A 599 25.31 -5.28 10.38
CA ALA A 599 25.04 -5.02 11.79
C ALA A 599 24.45 -3.62 12.00
N ILE A 600 23.26 -3.53 12.61
CA ILE A 600 22.52 -2.28 12.79
C ILE A 600 22.35 -1.99 14.28
N PRO A 601 22.69 -0.78 14.76
CA PRO A 601 22.38 -0.35 16.13
C PRO A 601 20.86 -0.33 16.38
N SER A 602 20.31 -1.42 16.91
CA SER A 602 18.87 -1.65 17.04
C SER A 602 18.57 -2.69 18.11
N TRP A 603 17.38 -2.60 18.68
CA TRP A 603 16.75 -3.73 19.38
C TRP A 603 16.30 -4.81 18.36
N HIS A 604 15.78 -5.93 18.86
CA HIS A 604 15.37 -7.12 18.10
C HIS A 604 14.43 -6.86 16.91
N SER A 605 13.60 -5.81 16.96
CA SER A 605 12.74 -5.37 15.84
C SER A 605 13.55 -4.65 14.74
N VAL A 606 14.65 -5.25 14.29
CA VAL A 606 15.58 -4.65 13.33
C VAL A 606 14.93 -4.37 11.97
N GLN A 607 13.95 -5.18 11.56
CA GLN A 607 13.22 -5.05 10.31
C GLN A 607 12.44 -3.74 10.20
N GLU A 608 12.11 -3.10 11.32
CA GLU A 608 11.40 -1.82 11.35
C GLU A 608 12.34 -0.62 11.17
N THR A 609 13.66 -0.83 11.19
CA THR A 609 14.65 0.26 11.10
C THR A 609 14.82 0.75 9.66
N PRO A 610 15.07 2.05 9.44
CA PRO A 610 15.39 2.57 8.09
C PRO A 610 16.58 1.86 7.46
N ALA A 611 17.61 1.54 8.26
CA ALA A 611 18.82 0.90 7.76
C ALA A 611 18.54 -0.52 7.22
N ALA A 612 17.70 -1.31 7.91
CA ALA A 612 17.31 -2.63 7.42
C ALA A 612 16.46 -2.53 6.16
N ILE A 613 15.50 -1.60 6.11
CA ILE A 613 14.65 -1.36 4.94
C ILE A 613 15.49 -0.98 3.71
N VAL A 614 16.46 -0.08 3.87
CA VAL A 614 17.37 0.32 2.78
C VAL A 614 18.20 -0.87 2.31
N GLU A 615 18.71 -1.69 3.23
CA GLU A 615 19.48 -2.88 2.86
C GLU A 615 18.63 -3.92 2.15
N LEU A 616 17.39 -4.15 2.59
CA LEU A 616 16.45 -5.04 1.90
C LEU A 616 16.17 -4.56 0.48
N ARG A 617 15.92 -3.26 0.29
CA ARG A 617 15.72 -2.67 -1.04
C ARG A 617 16.97 -2.83 -1.92
N ARG A 618 18.17 -2.68 -1.36
CA ARG A 618 19.43 -2.91 -2.07
C ARG A 618 19.57 -4.37 -2.50
N ILE A 619 19.26 -5.32 -1.62
CA ILE A 619 19.33 -6.76 -1.91
C ILE A 619 18.31 -7.17 -2.99
N LEU A 620 17.09 -6.62 -2.95
CA LEU A 620 16.10 -6.85 -4.00
C LEU A 620 16.58 -6.32 -5.36
N ARG A 621 17.19 -5.13 -5.40
CA ARG A 621 17.81 -4.62 -6.65
C ARG A 621 18.96 -5.49 -7.15
N LEU A 622 19.80 -5.99 -6.25
CA LEU A 622 20.89 -6.90 -6.59
C LEU A 622 20.36 -8.15 -7.32
N GLN A 623 19.22 -8.68 -6.87
CA GLN A 623 18.56 -9.79 -7.55
C GLN A 623 18.09 -9.41 -8.96
N LEU A 624 17.53 -8.21 -9.16
CA LEU A 624 17.14 -7.73 -10.50
C LEU A 624 18.35 -7.58 -11.43
N GLU A 625 19.46 -7.07 -10.91
CA GLU A 625 20.71 -6.93 -11.66
C GLU A 625 21.27 -8.29 -12.08
N ALA A 626 21.30 -9.26 -11.16
CA ALA A 626 21.75 -10.62 -11.47
C ALA A 626 20.92 -11.26 -12.59
N LEU A 627 19.60 -11.09 -12.58
CA LEU A 627 18.71 -11.64 -13.61
C LEU A 627 18.85 -10.97 -14.98
N LYS A 628 19.37 -9.74 -15.04
CA LYS A 628 19.69 -9.07 -16.31
C LYS A 628 20.97 -9.63 -16.94
N GLN A 629 21.90 -10.16 -16.16
CA GLN A 629 23.18 -10.71 -16.64
C GLN A 629 23.07 -12.16 -17.15
N THR A 630 22.02 -12.87 -16.75
CA THR A 630 21.75 -14.26 -17.17
C THR A 630 20.90 -14.34 -18.46
N LYS A 631 20.41 -13.21 -18.96
CA LYS A 631 19.74 -13.07 -20.26
C LYS A 631 20.73 -12.59 -21.30
#